data_AF-A0A6B3GPX5-F1
#
_entry.id   AF-A0A6B3GPX5-F1
#
_cell.length_a   1.000
_cell.length_b   1.000
_cell.length_c   1.000
_cell.angle_alpha   90.00
_cell.angle_beta   90.00
_cell.angle_gamma   90.00
#
_symmetry.space_group_name_H-M   'P 1'
#
loop_
_entity.id
_entity.type
_entity.pdbx_description
1 polymer ?
#
loop_
_entity_poly.entity_id
_entity_poly.type
_entity_poly.pdbx_seq_one_letter_code
_entity_poly.pdbx_strand_id
1 'polypeptide(L)' 'MFHPLRVSAIERITDDAVAVTLAVPAELRETFRHTPGQHLNV' A
#
# COMPACT_ATOMS: atom_id res chain seq x y z
N MET A 1 4.76 9.28 -10.99
CA MET A 1 3.53 10.00 -10.58
C MET A 1 3.13 9.46 -9.22
N PHE A 2 2.69 10.31 -8.29
CA PHE A 2 2.25 9.87 -6.95
C PHE A 2 0.73 9.93 -6.84
N HIS A 3 0.13 8.95 -6.15
CA HIS A 3 -1.29 8.94 -5.81
C HIS A 3 -1.43 9.05 -4.29
N PRO A 4 -2.14 10.06 -3.76
CA PRO A 4 -2.40 10.13 -2.32
C PRO A 4 -3.36 9.01 -1.93
N LEU A 5 -2.91 8.08 -1.09
CA LEU A 5 -3.72 6.99 -0.55
C LEU A 5 -3.84 7.13 0.96
N ARG A 6 -5.01 6.76 1.49
CA ARG A 6 -5.25 6.76 2.93
C ARG A 6 -4.69 5.48 3.54
N VAL A 7 -3.97 5.60 4.65
CA VAL A 7 -3.63 4.44 5.49
C VAL A 7 -4.90 3.96 6.20
N SER A 8 -5.32 2.73 5.94
CA SER A 8 -6.50 2.11 6.57
C SER A 8 -6.13 1.32 7.82
N ALA A 9 -4.91 0.77 7.87
CA ALA A 9 -4.41 0.03 9.03
C ALA A 9 -2.89 0.17 9.17
N ILE A 10 -2.42 0.16 10.41
CA ILE A 10 -1.01 0.03 10.77
C ILE A 10 -0.93 -1.06 11.85
N GLU A 11 -0.13 -2.09 11.59
CA GLU A 11 0.02 -3.24 12.47
C GLU A 11 1.50 -3.40 12.86
N ARG A 12 1.80 -3.49 14.16
CA ARG A 12 3.16 -3.79 14.63
C ARG A 12 3.42 -5.28 14.51
N ILE A 13 4.42 -5.64 13.73
CA ILE A 13 4.76 -7.05 13.46
C ILE A 13 6.07 -7.47 14.14
N THR A 14 6.99 -6.53 14.35
CA THR A 14 8.22 -6.69 15.12
C THR A 14 8.47 -5.47 15.99
N ASP A 15 9.59 -5.46 16.72
CA ASP A 15 10.03 -4.31 17.53
C ASP A 15 10.29 -3.06 16.67
N ASP A 16 10.83 -3.26 15.47
CA ASP A 16 11.33 -2.23 14.57
C ASP A 16 10.55 -2.10 13.25
N ALA A 17 9.56 -2.97 12.99
CA ALA A 17 8.79 -2.96 11.75
C ALA A 17 7.27 -2.98 11.96
N VAL A 18 6.59 -2.33 11.01
CA VAL A 18 5.13 -2.27 10.91
C VAL A 18 4.68 -2.68 9.52
N ALA A 19 3.52 -3.34 9.45
CA ALA A 19 2.77 -3.51 8.21
C ALA A 19 1.80 -2.33 8.05
N VAL A 20 1.72 -1.76 6.84
CA VAL A 20 0.84 -0.65 6.51
C VAL A 20 -0.13 -1.10 5.42
N THR A 21 -1.42 -0.92 5.65
CA THR A 21 -2.46 -1.18 4.62
C THR A 21 -2.96 0.14 4.05
N LEU A 22 -2.98 0.25 2.72
CA LEU A 22 -3.47 1.41 2.00
C LEU A 22 -4.87 1.15 1.44
N ALA A 23 -5.78 2.08 1.64
CA ALA A 23 -7.09 2.05 1.01
C ALA A 23 -6.96 2.47 -0.46
N VAL A 24 -7.19 1.52 -1.37
CA VAL A 24 -7.17 1.75 -2.83
C VAL A 24 -8.59 2.08 -3.32
N PRO A 25 -8.85 3.31 -3.79
CA PRO A 25 -10.11 3.68 -4.42
C PRO A 25 -10.42 2.82 -5.66
N ALA A 26 -11.69 2.74 -6.02
CA ALA A 26 -12.15 1.88 -7.12
C ALA A 26 -11.46 2.23 -8.45
N GLU A 27 -11.28 3.52 -8.73
CA GLU A 27 -10.65 4.00 -9.96
C GLU A 27 -9.16 3.64 -10.09
N LEU A 28 -8.48 3.28 -9.00
CA LEU A 28 -7.04 2.97 -8.99
C LEU A 28 -6.74 1.48 -8.89
N ARG A 29 -7.75 0.60 -8.84
CA ARG A 29 -7.55 -0.85 -8.67
C ARG A 29 -6.72 -1.49 -9.76
N GLU A 30 -6.94 -1.09 -11.01
CA GLU A 30 -6.16 -1.62 -12.14
C GLU A 30 -4.71 -1.14 -12.09
N THR A 31 -4.48 0.11 -11.66
CA THR A 31 -3.13 0.68 -11.51
C THR A 31 -2.31 -0.07 -10.45
N PHE A 32 -2.94 -0.48 -9.34
CA PHE A 32 -2.30 -1.21 -8.24
C PHE A 32 -2.55 -2.72 -8.28
N ARG A 33 -2.94 -3.26 -9.43
CA ARG A 33 -3.09 -4.70 -9.60
C ARG A 33 -1.72 -5.38 -9.40
N HIS A 34 -1.66 -6.28 -8.43
CA HIS A 34 -0.41 -6.95 -8.04
C HIS A 34 0.24 -7.71 -9.20
N THR A 35 1.57 -7.55 -9.32
CA THR A 35 2.42 -8.37 -10.18
C THR A 35 3.64 -8.88 -9.40
N PRO A 36 4.15 -10.10 -9.69
CA PRO A 36 5.32 -10.63 -9.01
C PRO A 36 6.55 -9.71 -9.15
N GLY A 37 7.24 -9.45 -8.04
CA GLY A 37 8.41 -8.56 -7.99
C GLY A 37 8.08 -7.06 -7.95
N GLN A 38 6.80 -6.69 -7.91
CA GLN A 38 6.37 -5.29 -7.79
C GLN A 38 6.74 -4.71 -6.43
N HIS A 39 7.10 -3.42 -6.45
CA HIS A 39 7.34 -2.60 -5.27
C HIS A 39 6.75 -1.20 -5.52
N LEU A 40 6.52 -0.47 -4.44
CA LEU A 40 5.99 0.88 -4.48
C LEU A 40 7.07 1.86 -4.01
N ASN A 41 7.13 3.01 -4.66
CA ASN A 41 7.85 4.17 -4.14
C ASN A 41 6.87 4.96 -3.29
N VAL A 42 7.24 5.19 -2.03
CA VAL A 42 6.44 5.89 -1.02
C VAL A 42 6.91 7.31 -0.82
#